data_AF-A0A971HHQ7-F1
#
_entry.id   AF-A0A971HHQ7-F1
#
_cell.length_a   1.000
_cell.length_b   1.000
_cell.length_c   1.000
_cell.angle_alpha   90.00
_cell.angle_beta   90.00
_cell.angle_gamma   90.00
#
_symmetry.space_group_name_H-M   'P 1'
#
loop_
_entity.id
_entity.type
_entity.pdbx_description
1 polymer ?
#
loop_
_entity_poly.entity_id
_entity_poly.type
_entity_poly.pdbx_seq_one_letter_code
_entity_poly.pdbx_strand_id
1 'polypeptide(L)'
;MFNKNGYTLVEVLAVLILLAIIFTIAAPRMLDSIDESKKSAFKVSANTIMDQLQKSYAKGEIEVPSSGKLFVIENNAFVGDSINVRGTLPDSGSIHLSENGEIAFSLYKEDYCAVKDIGQDTITVSNNFAACIINIPQPVSQDCFSR
;
A
#
# COMPACT_ATOMS: atom_id res chain seq x y z
N MET A 1 -35.45 -48.84 -0.84
CA MET A 1 -35.01 -48.98 0.57
C MET A 1 -34.03 -47.87 0.87
N PHE A 2 -34.36 -46.93 1.76
CA PHE A 2 -33.44 -45.85 2.13
C PHE A 2 -32.56 -46.33 3.30
N ASN A 3 -31.27 -46.48 3.02
CA ASN A 3 -30.27 -46.88 4.00
C ASN A 3 -30.12 -45.74 5.02
N LYS A 4 -30.47 -45.97 6.29
CA LYS A 4 -30.37 -44.99 7.37
C LYS A 4 -29.01 -45.11 8.05
N ASN A 5 -27.95 -44.72 7.35
CA ASN A 5 -26.62 -44.55 7.94
C ASN A 5 -26.42 -43.06 8.21
N GLY A 6 -27.04 -42.56 9.27
CA GLY A 6 -26.80 -41.20 9.76
C GLY A 6 -25.68 -41.21 10.79
N TYR A 7 -24.70 -40.33 10.63
CA TYR A 7 -23.69 -40.07 11.67
C TYR A 7 -24.40 -39.66 12.96
N THR A 8 -23.90 -40.15 14.10
CA THR A 8 -24.44 -39.74 15.40
C THR A 8 -24.01 -38.31 15.70
N LEU A 9 -24.84 -37.57 16.45
CA LEU A 9 -24.50 -36.21 16.89
C LEU A 9 -23.16 -36.17 17.65
N VAL A 10 -22.87 -37.21 18.42
CA VAL A 10 -21.61 -37.34 19.19
C VAL A 10 -20.40 -37.45 18.26
N GLU A 11 -20.53 -38.17 17.15
CA GLU A 11 -19.44 -38.34 16.18
C GLU A 11 -19.14 -37.02 15.45
N VAL A 12 -20.17 -36.29 15.02
CA VAL A 12 -20.00 -34.96 14.42
C VAL A 12 -19.46 -33.95 15.43
N LEU A 13 -19.89 -34.03 16.69
CA LEU A 13 -19.42 -33.16 17.77
C LEU A 13 -17.93 -33.38 18.06
N ALA A 14 -17.48 -34.64 18.14
CA ALA A 14 -16.07 -34.96 18.36
C ALA A 14 -15.18 -34.42 17.23
N VAL A 15 -15.63 -34.52 15.97
CA VAL A 15 -14.91 -33.97 14.82
C VAL A 15 -14.90 -32.45 14.86
N LEU A 16 -16.00 -31.78 15.23
CA LEU A 16 -16.04 -30.33 15.36
C LEU A 16 -15.09 -29.80 16.43
N ILE A 17 -14.98 -30.48 17.58
CA ILE A 17 -14.03 -30.10 18.63
C ILE A 17 -12.60 -30.19 18.11
N LEU A 18 -12.26 -31.28 17.40
CA LEU A 18 -10.94 -31.44 16.80
C LEU A 18 -10.64 -30.35 15.76
N LEU A 19 -11.61 -30.06 14.87
CA LEU A 19 -11.49 -28.99 13.87
C LEU A 19 -11.32 -27.60 14.50
N ALA A 20 -12.01 -27.33 15.60
CA ALA A 20 -11.87 -26.06 16.33
C ALA A 20 -10.47 -25.89 16.94
N ILE A 21 -9.88 -26.96 17.48
CA ILE A 21 -8.52 -26.92 18.05
C ILE A 21 -7.49 -26.59 16.96
N ILE A 22 -7.53 -27.29 15.82
CA ILE A 22 -6.58 -27.02 14.72
C ILE A 22 -6.81 -25.62 14.12
N PHE A 23 -8.06 -25.18 14.01
CA PHE A 23 -8.41 -23.86 13.47
C PHE A 23 -7.88 -22.73 14.36
N THR A 24 -7.99 -22.88 15.68
CA THR A 24 -7.53 -21.86 16.64
C THR A 24 -6.04 -21.57 16.50
N ILE A 25 -5.21 -22.58 16.19
CA ILE A 25 -3.76 -22.41 16.00
C ILE A 25 -3.45 -21.87 14.61
N ALA A 26 -4.18 -22.31 13.58
CA ALA A 26 -3.94 -21.93 12.19
C ALA A 26 -4.43 -20.51 11.85
N ALA A 27 -5.58 -20.09 12.40
CA ALA A 27 -6.23 -18.82 12.09
C ALA A 27 -5.32 -17.58 12.27
N PRO A 28 -4.60 -17.37 13.40
CA PRO A 28 -3.76 -16.18 13.55
C PRO A 28 -2.66 -16.11 12.48
N ARG A 29 -2.04 -17.25 12.15
CA ARG A 29 -0.96 -17.32 11.16
C ARG A 29 -1.43 -17.00 9.74
N MET A 30 -2.65 -17.40 9.40
CA MET A 30 -3.25 -17.07 8.11
C MET A 30 -3.52 -15.57 8.00
N LEU A 31 -4.03 -14.94 9.06
CA LEU A 31 -4.27 -13.50 9.08
C LEU A 31 -2.96 -12.70 9.00
N ASP A 32 -1.91 -13.13 9.70
CA ASP A 32 -0.58 -12.49 9.65
C ASP A 32 0.03 -12.55 8.24
N SER A 33 -0.08 -13.69 7.56
CA SER A 33 0.45 -13.86 6.20
C SER A 33 -0.32 -13.03 5.16
N ILE A 34 -1.63 -12.81 5.38
CA ILE A 34 -2.44 -11.91 4.54
C ILE A 34 -1.98 -10.46 4.73
N ASP A 35 -1.73 -10.01 5.96
CA ASP A 35 -1.23 -8.66 6.25
C ASP A 35 0.13 -8.41 5.57
N GLU A 36 1.07 -9.34 5.69
CA GLU A 36 2.37 -9.26 5.01
C GLU A 36 2.21 -9.23 3.48
N SER A 37 1.32 -10.05 2.93
CA SER A 37 1.03 -10.08 1.50
C SER A 37 0.44 -8.75 1.02
N LYS A 38 -0.47 -8.13 1.78
CA LYS A 38 -1.02 -6.80 1.50
C LYS A 38 0.08 -5.73 1.50
N LYS A 39 0.95 -5.72 2.52
CA LYS A 39 2.09 -4.78 2.63
C LYS A 39 3.07 -4.94 1.47
N SER A 40 3.41 -6.19 1.12
CA SER A 40 4.30 -6.50 0.00
C SER A 40 3.69 -6.04 -1.33
N ALA A 41 2.41 -6.34 -1.59
CA ALA A 41 1.71 -5.89 -2.79
C ALA A 41 1.66 -4.35 -2.88
N PHE A 42 1.46 -3.67 -1.76
CA PHE A 42 1.46 -2.21 -1.71
C PHE A 42 2.85 -1.63 -2.03
N LYS A 43 3.92 -2.21 -1.47
CA LYS A 43 5.31 -1.83 -1.78
C LYS A 43 5.63 -2.02 -3.27
N VAL A 44 5.17 -3.11 -3.88
CA VAL A 44 5.34 -3.36 -5.33
C VAL A 44 4.58 -2.30 -6.15
N SER A 45 3.37 -1.92 -5.74
CA SER A 45 2.61 -0.87 -6.43
C SER A 45 3.33 0.47 -6.37
N ALA A 46 3.81 0.87 -5.18
CA ALA A 46 4.58 2.09 -4.98
C ALA A 46 5.84 2.13 -5.85
N ASN A 47 6.61 1.03 -5.89
CA ASN A 47 7.78 0.92 -6.78
C ASN A 47 7.40 1.04 -8.25
N THR A 48 6.28 0.45 -8.67
CA THR A 48 5.84 0.52 -10.07
C THR A 48 5.49 1.95 -10.49
N ILE A 49 4.84 2.71 -9.61
CA ILE A 49 4.56 4.14 -9.81
C ILE A 49 5.89 4.92 -9.94
N MET A 50 6.83 4.67 -9.04
CA MET A 50 8.15 5.31 -9.03
C MET A 50 8.92 5.02 -10.33
N ASP A 51 8.99 3.76 -10.75
CA ASP A 51 9.67 3.33 -11.97
C ASP A 51 9.08 4.00 -13.21
N GLN A 52 7.75 4.18 -13.23
CA GLN A 52 7.07 4.86 -14.34
C GLN A 52 7.34 6.35 -14.33
N LEU A 53 7.32 7.00 -13.16
CA LEU A 53 7.72 8.40 -13.03
C LEU A 53 9.16 8.63 -13.48
N GLN A 54 10.10 7.79 -13.03
CA GLN A 54 11.50 7.87 -13.46
C GLN A 54 11.64 7.65 -14.97
N LYS A 55 10.91 6.69 -15.54
CA LYS A 55 10.91 6.44 -17.00
C LYS A 55 10.34 7.61 -17.78
N SER A 56 9.22 8.17 -17.37
CA SER A 56 8.62 9.32 -18.05
C SER A 56 9.46 10.59 -17.88
N TYR A 57 10.09 10.76 -16.72
CA TYR A 57 11.08 11.83 -16.50
C TYR A 57 12.29 11.67 -17.43
N ALA A 58 12.91 10.48 -17.48
CA ALA A 58 14.06 10.20 -18.33
C ALA A 58 13.76 10.31 -19.84
N LYS A 59 12.50 10.12 -20.24
CA LYS A 59 12.03 10.34 -21.62
C LYS A 59 11.74 11.81 -21.93
N GLY A 60 11.73 12.70 -20.93
CA GLY A 60 11.32 14.10 -21.09
C GLY A 60 9.81 14.29 -21.27
N GLU A 61 9.00 13.30 -20.88
CA GLU A 61 7.52 13.40 -20.90
C GLU A 61 6.99 14.23 -19.70
N ILE A 62 7.83 14.49 -18.71
CA ILE A 62 7.51 15.26 -17.50
C ILE A 62 8.47 16.44 -17.42
N GLU A 63 7.96 17.65 -17.62
CA GLU A 63 8.69 18.87 -17.30
C GLU A 63 8.65 19.10 -15.78
N VAL A 64 9.84 19.15 -15.18
CA VAL A 64 10.01 19.38 -13.73
C VAL A 64 10.60 20.78 -13.54
N PRO A 65 9.86 21.73 -12.95
CA PRO A 65 10.42 23.04 -12.63
C PRO A 65 11.42 22.93 -11.48
N SER A 66 12.24 23.96 -11.26
CA SER A 66 13.23 23.96 -10.16
C SER A 66 12.64 23.85 -8.75
N SER A 67 11.34 24.08 -8.60
CA SER A 67 10.60 23.82 -7.36
C SER A 67 10.18 22.36 -7.17
N GLY A 68 10.49 21.47 -8.12
CA GLY A 68 9.95 20.12 -8.22
C GLY A 68 8.50 20.08 -8.71
N LYS A 69 8.06 18.90 -9.14
CA LYS A 69 6.68 18.63 -9.56
C LYS A 69 5.96 17.78 -8.53
N LEU A 70 4.72 18.14 -8.22
CA LEU A 70 3.87 17.41 -7.27
C LEU A 70 2.75 16.68 -8.02
N PHE A 71 2.63 15.39 -7.78
CA PHE A 71 1.49 14.58 -8.19
C PHE A 71 0.66 14.24 -6.95
N VAL A 72 -0.64 14.49 -7.01
CA VAL A 72 -1.56 14.22 -5.90
C VAL A 72 -2.53 13.12 -6.33
N ILE A 73 -2.78 12.17 -5.44
CA ILE A 73 -3.73 11.08 -5.60
C ILE A 73 -4.81 11.25 -4.54
N GLU A 74 -6.06 11.26 -4.96
CA GLU A 74 -7.22 11.25 -4.08
C GLU A 74 -8.30 10.33 -4.67
N ASN A 75 -8.98 9.57 -3.81
CA ASN A 75 -10.03 8.62 -4.19
C ASN A 75 -9.59 7.70 -5.34
N ASN A 76 -8.37 7.17 -5.24
CA ASN A 76 -7.79 6.23 -6.21
C ASN A 76 -7.57 6.80 -7.62
N ALA A 77 -7.53 8.13 -7.76
CA ALA A 77 -7.28 8.82 -9.01
C ALA A 77 -6.28 9.97 -8.83
N PHE A 78 -5.55 10.30 -9.89
CA PHE A 78 -4.71 11.51 -9.89
C PHE A 78 -5.58 12.77 -9.95
N VAL A 79 -5.24 13.74 -9.12
CA VAL A 79 -5.87 15.07 -9.11
C VAL A 79 -4.89 16.06 -9.74
N GLY A 80 -5.28 16.66 -10.86
CA GLY A 80 -4.44 17.58 -11.63
C GLY A 80 -3.51 16.84 -12.59
N ASP A 81 -2.21 16.88 -12.32
CA ASP A 81 -1.21 16.18 -13.11
C ASP A 81 -1.34 14.66 -12.96
N SER A 82 -1.45 13.96 -14.09
CA SER A 82 -1.58 12.50 -14.13
C SER A 82 -0.43 11.85 -14.88
N ILE A 83 0.02 10.71 -14.37
CA ILE A 83 0.90 9.79 -15.11
C ILE A 83 0.14 8.49 -15.42
N ASN A 84 0.36 7.93 -16.61
CA ASN A 84 -0.19 6.63 -16.96
C ASN A 84 0.56 5.54 -16.18
N VAL A 85 -0.04 5.16 -15.05
CA VAL A 85 0.52 4.12 -14.19
C VAL A 85 -0.19 2.80 -14.42
N ARG A 86 0.59 1.75 -14.68
CA ARG A 86 0.08 0.38 -14.61
C ARG A 86 0.05 -0.07 -13.16
N GLY A 87 -1.11 -0.47 -12.65
CA GLY A 87 -1.24 -1.05 -11.31
C GLY A 87 -2.45 -0.51 -10.56
N THR A 88 -2.48 -0.79 -9.25
CA THR A 88 -3.52 -0.27 -8.35
C THR A 88 -3.02 1.00 -7.69
N LEU A 89 -3.71 2.12 -7.96
CA LEU A 89 -3.42 3.37 -7.29
C LEU A 89 -3.75 3.28 -5.79
N PRO A 90 -2.98 3.94 -4.92
CA PRO A 90 -3.35 4.16 -3.52
C PRO A 90 -4.65 4.96 -3.41
N ASP A 91 -5.29 4.89 -2.26
CA ASP A 91 -6.55 5.61 -2.01
C ASP A 91 -6.29 7.12 -1.96
N SER A 92 -5.18 7.51 -1.33
CA SER A 92 -4.67 8.87 -1.38
C SER A 92 -3.15 8.93 -1.29
N GLY A 93 -2.55 10.06 -1.63
CA GLY A 93 -1.12 10.26 -1.45
C GLY A 93 -0.56 11.40 -2.27
N SER A 94 0.70 11.72 -2.00
CA SER A 94 1.45 12.75 -2.71
C SER A 94 2.81 12.20 -3.14
N ILE A 95 3.21 12.56 -4.34
CA ILE A 95 4.49 12.18 -4.93
C ILE A 95 5.18 13.45 -5.40
N HIS A 96 6.34 13.73 -4.84
CA HIS A 96 7.18 14.85 -5.20
C HIS A 96 8.36 14.37 -6.03
N LEU A 97 8.51 14.93 -7.23
CA LEU A 97 9.63 14.69 -8.14
C LEU A 97 10.49 15.95 -8.18
N SER A 98 11.71 15.85 -7.66
CA SER A 98 12.70 16.93 -7.66
C SER A 98 13.38 17.09 -9.03
N GLU A 99 13.94 18.27 -9.32
CA GLU A 99 14.65 18.57 -10.59
C GLU A 99 15.84 17.61 -10.83
N ASN A 100 16.47 17.12 -9.77
CA ASN A 100 17.55 16.14 -9.84
C ASN A 100 17.08 14.70 -10.12
N GLY A 101 15.76 14.48 -10.28
CA GLY A 101 15.18 13.15 -10.51
C GLY A 101 14.97 12.31 -9.25
N GLU A 102 15.19 12.89 -8.06
CA GLU A 102 14.86 12.23 -6.79
C GLU A 102 13.34 12.26 -6.56
N ILE A 103 12.80 11.15 -6.04
CA ILE A 103 11.38 10.99 -5.78
C ILE A 103 11.17 10.77 -4.29
N ALA A 104 10.35 11.63 -3.69
CA ALA A 104 9.79 11.43 -2.36
C ALA A 104 8.29 11.22 -2.45
N PHE A 105 7.73 10.36 -1.60
CA PHE A 105 6.29 10.12 -1.61
C PHE A 105 5.75 9.73 -0.24
N SER A 106 4.46 10.01 -0.06
CA SER A 106 3.63 9.45 0.99
C SER A 106 2.36 8.90 0.34
N LEU A 107 2.14 7.59 0.42
CA LEU A 107 0.99 6.91 -0.18
C LEU A 107 0.18 6.23 0.92
N TYR A 108 -1.14 6.32 0.84
CA TYR A 108 -2.09 5.78 1.80
C TYR A 108 -3.02 4.78 1.12
N LYS A 109 -3.23 3.64 1.76
CA LYS A 109 -4.14 2.60 1.28
C LYS A 109 -4.72 1.82 2.46
N GLU A 110 -6.04 1.81 2.58
CA GLU A 110 -6.75 1.25 3.74
C GLU A 110 -6.16 1.81 5.06
N ASP A 111 -5.60 0.93 5.92
CA ASP A 111 -4.97 1.26 7.22
C ASP A 111 -3.44 1.36 7.14
N TYR A 112 -2.87 1.37 5.93
CA TYR A 112 -1.43 1.37 5.71
C TYR A 112 -0.98 2.62 4.99
N CYS A 113 0.22 3.07 5.33
CA CYS A 113 0.87 4.16 4.64
C CYS A 113 2.33 3.82 4.34
N ALA A 114 2.76 4.14 3.13
CA ALA A 114 4.12 3.93 2.63
C ALA A 114 4.78 5.28 2.43
N VAL A 115 5.92 5.47 3.07
CA VAL A 115 6.71 6.69 2.97
C VAL A 115 8.09 6.40 2.42
N LYS A 116 8.58 7.35 1.63
CA LYS A 116 9.96 7.41 1.15
C LYS A 116 10.41 8.87 1.12
N ASP A 117 11.42 9.20 1.91
CA ASP A 117 12.07 10.51 1.91
C ASP A 117 13.17 10.63 0.85
N ILE A 118 13.50 11.87 0.49
CA ILE A 118 14.64 12.17 -0.38
C ILE A 118 15.94 11.66 0.27
N GLY A 119 16.71 10.85 -0.46
CA GLY A 119 17.97 10.27 0.02
C GLY A 119 17.84 8.95 0.80
N GLN A 120 16.62 8.44 1.03
CA GLN A 120 16.42 7.07 1.55
C GLN A 120 16.10 6.10 0.41
N ASP A 121 16.83 4.98 0.34
CA ASP A 121 16.63 3.95 -0.69
C ASP A 121 15.51 2.95 -0.34
N THR A 122 15.02 2.99 0.90
CA THR A 122 14.05 2.01 1.42
C THR A 122 12.68 2.63 1.64
N ILE A 123 11.64 1.94 1.17
CA ILE A 123 10.24 2.28 1.44
C ILE A 123 9.85 1.70 2.80
N THR A 124 9.39 2.56 3.72
CA THR A 124 8.86 2.16 5.02
C THR A 124 7.34 2.09 4.95
N VAL A 125 6.76 0.94 5.34
CA VAL A 125 5.32 0.75 5.41
C VAL A 125 4.92 0.70 6.88
N SER A 126 4.09 1.63 7.32
CA SER A 126 3.61 1.76 8.69
C SER A 126 2.09 1.65 8.73
N ASN A 127 1.56 1.16 9.85
CA ASN A 127 0.14 1.19 10.22
C ASN A 127 -0.19 2.39 11.13
N ASN A 128 0.81 3.20 11.48
CA ASN A 128 0.63 4.41 12.26
C ASN A 128 0.71 5.63 11.32
N PHE A 129 -0.45 6.22 11.02
CA PHE A 129 -0.58 7.40 10.17
C PHE A 129 0.25 8.60 10.66
N ALA A 130 0.45 8.74 11.98
CA ALA A 130 1.30 9.80 12.54
C ALA A 130 2.81 9.61 12.23
N ALA A 131 3.22 8.39 11.88
CA ALA A 131 4.58 8.09 11.45
C ALA A 131 4.75 8.24 9.93
N CYS A 132 3.69 8.55 9.19
CA CYS A 132 3.73 8.63 7.73
C CYS A 132 4.05 10.02 7.20
N ILE A 133 4.77 10.83 7.98
CA ILE A 133 5.18 12.19 7.64
C ILE A 133 6.52 12.17 6.93
N ILE A 134 6.54 12.66 5.69
CA ILE A 134 7.78 12.90 4.94
C ILE A 134 8.34 14.28 5.32
N ASN A 135 9.65 14.33 5.55
CA ASN A 135 10.34 15.57 5.89
C ASN A 135 10.94 16.17 4.61
N ILE A 136 10.09 16.76 3.77
CA ILE A 136 10.55 17.43 2.55
C ILE A 136 11.10 18.81 2.92
N PRO A 137 12.34 19.19 2.52
CA PRO A 137 12.75 20.58 2.55
C PRO A 137 11.84 21.40 1.62
N GLN A 138 11.07 22.30 2.21
CA GLN A 138 9.97 23.09 1.63
C GLN A 138 10.31 23.78 0.29
N PRO A 139 9.33 24.00 -0.62
CA PRO A 139 7.96 24.40 -0.33
C PRO A 139 6.92 23.40 -0.85
N VAL A 140 6.57 22.42 -0.01
CA VAL A 140 5.37 21.60 -0.24
C VAL A 140 4.54 21.70 1.05
N SER A 141 3.34 22.27 0.91
CA SER A 141 2.41 22.53 2.01
C SER A 141 2.18 21.27 2.83
N GLN A 142 2.43 21.38 4.14
CA GLN A 142 2.13 20.39 5.18
C GLN A 142 0.62 20.11 5.36
N ASP A 143 -0.24 20.61 4.47
CA ASP A 143 -1.69 20.58 4.60
C ASP A 143 -2.35 19.32 3.99
N CYS A 144 -1.61 18.49 3.24
CA CYS A 144 -2.10 17.17 2.82
C CYS A 144 -1.94 16.09 3.90
N PHE A 145 -1.47 16.47 5.10
CA PHE A 145 -1.01 15.56 6.15
C PHE A 145 -2.00 15.31 7.29
N SER A 146 -3.21 15.84 7.19
CA SER A 146 -4.22 15.75 8.24
C SER A 146 -5.56 15.30 7.69
N ARG A 147 -5.78 13.98 7.67
CA ARG A 147 -7.11 13.42 7.88
C ARG A 147 -7.03 12.12 8.66
#